data_AF-A0A3A0UM45-F1
#
_entry.id   AF-A0A3A0UM45-F1
#
_cell.length_a   1.000
_cell.length_b   1.000
_cell.length_c   1.000
_cell.angle_alpha   90.00
_cell.angle_beta   90.00
_cell.angle_gamma   90.00
#
_symmetry.space_group_name_H-M   'P 1'
#
loop_
_entity.id
_entity.type
_entity.pdbx_description
1 polymer ?
#
loop_
_entity_poly.entity_id
_entity_poly.type
_entity_poly.pdbx_seq_one_letter_code
_entity_poly.pdbx_strand_id
1 'polypeptide(L)'
;LDHNVPTVDIFNIKDEIANKQITTLQKNAKAFGVHIFDMGSDEQGIVHMVGPETGLTQPGKTIVCGDSHTATHGAFGAIAFGIGTSEVEHVFATQSLWQTKPKNLKIEVNGKLPTGVYAKDIILHLINQHGVDFGTGYALEFSGETIRSLSMEARMTICNMAIE
;
A
#
# COMPACT_ATOMS: atom_id res chain seq x y z
N LEU A 1 -2.44 -12.71 4.49
CA LEU A 1 -3.85 -12.97 4.11
C LEU A 1 -4.73 -11.99 4.88
N ASP A 2 -5.48 -11.15 4.17
CA ASP A 2 -6.22 -10.04 4.77
C ASP A 2 -7.64 -9.85 4.20
N HIS A 3 -7.84 -9.90 2.88
CA HIS A 3 -9.10 -9.49 2.24
C HIS A 3 -10.32 -10.39 2.49
N ASN A 4 -10.09 -11.69 2.66
CA ASN A 4 -11.16 -12.71 2.77
C ASN A 4 -11.30 -13.30 4.18
N VAL A 5 -10.57 -12.76 5.15
CA VAL A 5 -10.54 -13.27 6.52
C VAL A 5 -11.73 -12.72 7.30
N PRO A 6 -12.60 -13.56 7.90
CA PRO A 6 -13.70 -13.09 8.73
C PRO A 6 -13.21 -12.27 9.93
N THR A 7 -13.93 -11.22 10.34
CA THR A 7 -13.47 -10.32 11.43
C THR A 7 -13.62 -10.90 12.83
N VAL A 8 -14.57 -11.82 13.06
CA VAL A 8 -14.92 -12.33 14.40
C VAL A 8 -14.30 -13.69 14.69
N ASP A 9 -14.57 -14.66 13.82
CA ASP A 9 -14.06 -16.03 13.94
C ASP A 9 -13.28 -16.36 12.67
N ILE A 10 -11.98 -16.03 12.70
CA ILE A 10 -11.11 -16.03 11.52
C ILE A 10 -11.02 -17.42 10.86
N PHE A 11 -11.22 -18.50 11.63
CA PHE A 11 -11.12 -19.87 11.13
C PHE A 11 -12.45 -20.42 10.58
N ASN A 12 -13.55 -19.71 10.76
CA ASN A 12 -14.89 -20.14 10.37
C ASN A 12 -15.35 -19.40 9.11
N ILE A 13 -14.76 -19.78 7.98
CA ILE A 13 -15.05 -19.18 6.67
C ILE A 13 -16.26 -19.88 6.05
N LYS A 14 -17.44 -19.26 6.19
CA LYS A 14 -18.72 -19.81 5.67
C LYS A 14 -18.91 -19.60 4.16
N ASP A 15 -18.25 -18.59 3.60
CA ASP A 15 -18.31 -18.31 2.17
C ASP A 15 -17.38 -19.28 1.43
N GLU A 16 -17.95 -20.12 0.56
CA GLU A 16 -17.21 -21.13 -0.19
C GLU A 16 -16.20 -20.52 -1.18
N ILE A 17 -16.49 -19.35 -1.75
CA ILE A 17 -15.62 -18.64 -2.68
C ILE A 17 -14.41 -18.10 -1.91
N ALA A 18 -14.65 -17.42 -0.79
CA ALA A 18 -13.59 -16.90 0.08
C ALA A 18 -12.68 -18.03 0.59
N ASN A 19 -13.28 -19.13 1.05
CA ASN A 19 -12.55 -20.30 1.52
C ASN A 19 -11.69 -20.91 0.41
N LYS A 20 -12.24 -21.04 -0.81
CA LYS A 20 -11.48 -21.52 -1.97
C LYS A 20 -10.32 -20.60 -2.33
N GLN A 21 -10.50 -19.29 -2.28
CA GLN A 21 -9.43 -18.32 -2.56
C GLN A 21 -8.29 -18.42 -1.54
N ILE A 22 -8.61 -18.43 -0.25
CA ILE A 22 -7.65 -18.57 0.86
C ILE A 22 -6.86 -19.87 0.73
N THR A 23 -7.55 -21.00 0.66
CA THR A 23 -6.91 -22.33 0.61
C THR A 23 -6.09 -22.53 -0.66
N THR A 24 -6.54 -21.99 -1.80
CA THR A 24 -5.77 -22.02 -3.05
C THR A 24 -4.48 -21.22 -2.93
N LEU A 25 -4.53 -20.01 -2.36
CA LEU A 25 -3.34 -19.18 -2.15
C LEU A 25 -2.34 -19.86 -1.20
N GLN A 26 -2.81 -20.40 -0.07
CA GLN A 26 -1.97 -21.16 0.87
C GLN A 26 -1.29 -22.36 0.21
N LYS A 27 -2.05 -23.16 -0.55
CA LYS A 27 -1.51 -24.33 -1.27
C LYS A 27 -0.46 -23.92 -2.30
N ASN A 28 -0.72 -22.88 -3.08
CA ASN A 28 0.19 -22.39 -4.10
C ASN A 28 1.47 -21.83 -3.46
N ALA A 29 1.34 -20.98 -2.45
CA ALA A 29 2.49 -20.41 -1.74
C ALA A 29 3.42 -21.51 -1.20
N LYS A 30 2.84 -22.53 -0.55
CA LYS A 30 3.59 -23.71 -0.09
C LYS A 30 4.26 -24.46 -1.24
N ALA A 31 3.55 -24.69 -2.34
CA ALA A 31 4.07 -25.42 -3.50
C ALA A 31 5.24 -24.70 -4.19
N PHE A 32 5.24 -23.37 -4.20
CA PHE A 32 6.26 -22.54 -4.85
C PHE A 32 7.31 -21.96 -3.87
N GLY A 33 7.23 -22.30 -2.58
CA GLY A 33 8.16 -21.78 -1.57
C GLY A 33 8.04 -20.27 -1.33
N VAL A 34 6.86 -19.69 -1.60
CA VAL A 34 6.58 -18.27 -1.36
C VAL A 34 6.16 -18.11 0.10
N HIS A 35 6.83 -17.20 0.81
CA HIS A 35 6.46 -16.88 2.18
C HIS A 35 5.09 -16.18 2.21
N ILE A 36 4.23 -16.61 3.14
CA ILE A 36 2.93 -16.00 3.39
C ILE A 36 2.80 -15.61 4.85
N PHE A 37 2.30 -14.40 5.07
CA PHE A 37 1.80 -13.95 6.36
C PHE A 37 0.39 -14.53 6.53
N ASP A 38 0.35 -15.74 7.05
CA ASP A 38 -0.84 -16.60 7.02
C ASP A 38 -1.89 -16.20 8.06
N MET A 39 -3.12 -16.65 7.85
CA MET A 39 -4.21 -16.45 8.78
C MET A 39 -3.93 -17.15 10.12
N GLY A 40 -4.05 -16.41 11.22
CA GLY A 40 -3.74 -16.87 12.57
C GLY A 40 -2.26 -16.83 12.96
N SER A 41 -1.37 -16.34 12.08
CA SER A 41 0.04 -16.10 12.43
C SER A 41 0.20 -14.79 13.20
N ASP A 42 1.25 -14.69 14.02
CA ASP A 42 1.59 -13.46 14.76
C ASP A 42 1.95 -12.29 13.83
N GLU A 43 2.30 -12.61 12.57
CA GLU A 43 2.65 -11.64 11.52
C GLU A 43 1.46 -11.33 10.60
N GLN A 44 0.26 -11.83 10.90
CA GLN A 44 -0.92 -11.55 10.11
C GLN A 44 -1.30 -10.07 10.21
N GLY A 45 -1.48 -9.41 9.07
CA GLY A 45 -1.99 -8.05 8.99
C GLY A 45 -2.45 -7.67 7.59
N ILE A 46 -2.95 -6.44 7.45
CA ILE A 46 -3.27 -5.83 6.17
C ILE A 46 -1.98 -5.65 5.38
N VAL A 47 -2.00 -5.96 4.07
CA VAL A 47 -0.80 -6.02 3.20
C VAL A 47 0.14 -4.82 3.35
N HIS A 48 -0.39 -3.60 3.43
CA HIS A 48 0.39 -2.36 3.51
C HIS A 48 0.90 -2.02 4.92
N MET A 49 0.47 -2.75 5.95
CA MET A 49 1.00 -2.67 7.32
C MET A 49 2.10 -3.70 7.55
N VAL A 50 1.88 -4.92 7.05
CA VAL A 50 2.84 -6.02 7.20
C VAL A 50 4.19 -5.67 6.58
N GLY A 51 4.19 -5.06 5.38
CA GLY A 51 5.43 -4.69 4.70
C GLY A 51 6.35 -3.79 5.54
N PRO A 52 5.86 -2.67 6.10
CA PRO A 52 6.63 -1.85 7.04
C PRO A 52 7.02 -2.55 8.33
N GLU A 53 6.07 -3.22 9.01
CA GLU A 53 6.28 -3.82 10.34
C GLU A 53 7.31 -4.95 10.32
N THR A 54 7.40 -5.68 9.21
CA THR A 54 8.36 -6.78 9.00
C THR A 54 9.67 -6.32 8.35
N GLY A 55 9.82 -5.02 8.08
CA GLY A 55 11.02 -4.45 7.47
C GLY A 55 11.17 -4.71 5.98
N LEU A 56 10.16 -5.27 5.30
CA LEU A 56 10.14 -5.44 3.85
C LEU A 56 10.09 -4.10 3.10
N THR A 57 9.49 -3.07 3.71
CA THR A 57 9.44 -1.71 3.17
C THR A 57 10.64 -0.91 3.65
N GLN A 58 11.51 -0.50 2.72
CA GLN A 58 12.73 0.25 3.02
C GLN A 58 12.95 1.38 2.00
N PRO A 59 13.63 2.48 2.41
CA PRO A 59 13.99 3.56 1.50
C PRO A 59 14.76 3.07 0.27
N GLY A 60 14.46 3.64 -0.90
CA GLY A 60 15.12 3.34 -2.16
C GLY A 60 14.70 2.03 -2.85
N LYS A 61 13.80 1.24 -2.26
CA LYS A 61 13.21 0.07 -2.93
C LYS A 61 12.19 0.49 -3.99
N THR A 62 12.02 -0.37 -5.00
CA THR A 62 10.82 -0.39 -5.84
C THR A 62 9.91 -1.50 -5.33
N ILE A 63 8.67 -1.16 -4.98
CA ILE A 63 7.71 -2.08 -4.36
C ILE A 63 6.43 -2.09 -5.21
N VAL A 64 6.04 -3.26 -5.67
CA VAL A 64 4.81 -3.45 -6.45
C VAL A 64 3.99 -4.56 -5.81
N CYS A 65 2.67 -4.40 -5.81
CA CYS A 65 1.74 -5.38 -5.27
C CYS A 65 0.45 -5.35 -6.10
N GLY A 66 -0.28 -6.47 -6.09
CA GLY A 66 -1.59 -6.62 -6.74
C GLY A 66 -2.72 -5.84 -6.09
N ASP A 67 -2.44 -4.67 -5.53
CA ASP A 67 -3.34 -3.84 -4.73
C ASP A 67 -3.12 -2.35 -5.06
N SER A 68 -4.19 -1.58 -5.20
CA SER A 68 -4.13 -0.16 -5.57
C SER A 68 -3.41 0.71 -4.55
N HIS A 69 -3.56 0.43 -3.26
CA HIS A 69 -3.06 1.24 -2.16
C HIS A 69 -1.59 0.97 -1.81
N THR A 70 -0.88 0.22 -2.68
CA THR A 70 0.58 -0.01 -2.59
C THR A 70 1.38 1.29 -2.50
N ALA A 71 0.81 2.41 -2.96
CA ALA A 71 1.37 3.75 -2.77
C ALA A 71 1.70 4.08 -1.30
N THR A 72 1.05 3.43 -0.32
CA THR A 72 1.35 3.54 1.13
C THR A 72 2.84 3.43 1.44
N HIS A 73 3.54 2.51 0.78
CA HIS A 73 4.97 2.25 1.00
C HIS A 73 5.86 3.43 0.58
N GLY A 74 5.34 4.36 -0.23
CA GLY A 74 6.03 5.60 -0.59
C GLY A 74 6.39 6.49 0.61
N ALA A 75 5.68 6.35 1.73
CA ALA A 75 5.99 7.06 2.98
C ALA A 75 7.41 6.79 3.51
N PHE A 76 8.01 5.67 3.11
CA PHE A 76 9.37 5.25 3.47
C PHE A 76 10.42 5.68 2.45
N GLY A 77 10.07 6.49 1.46
CA GLY A 77 10.99 6.86 0.37
C GLY A 77 11.23 5.72 -0.63
N ALA A 78 10.26 4.82 -0.77
CA ALA A 78 10.22 3.81 -1.82
C ALA A 78 9.42 4.32 -3.03
N ILE A 79 9.72 3.79 -4.22
CA ILE A 79 8.82 3.94 -5.38
C ILE A 79 7.83 2.78 -5.29
N ALA A 80 6.56 3.08 -5.01
CA ALA A 80 5.57 2.04 -4.75
C ALA A 80 4.24 2.30 -5.46
N PHE A 81 3.72 1.28 -6.15
CA PHE A 81 2.49 1.39 -6.93
C PHE A 81 1.82 0.02 -7.16
N GLY A 82 0.51 0.05 -7.33
CA GLY A 82 -0.29 -1.14 -7.62
C GLY A 82 -0.11 -1.62 -9.06
N ILE A 83 -0.19 -2.93 -9.26
CA ILE A 83 -0.05 -3.58 -10.57
C ILE A 83 -1.13 -4.66 -10.76
N GLY A 84 -1.42 -5.02 -12.01
CA GLY A 84 -2.41 -6.07 -12.32
C GLY A 84 -1.85 -7.48 -12.15
N THR A 85 -2.73 -8.49 -12.14
CA THR A 85 -2.35 -9.91 -11.98
C THR A 85 -1.29 -10.38 -12.98
N SER A 86 -1.42 -10.00 -14.27
CA SER A 86 -0.44 -10.38 -15.29
C SER A 86 0.93 -9.73 -15.07
N GLU A 87 0.96 -8.53 -14.50
CA GLU A 87 2.20 -7.85 -14.13
C GLU A 87 2.84 -8.49 -12.90
N VAL A 88 2.04 -8.91 -11.91
CA VAL A 88 2.52 -9.68 -10.75
C VAL A 88 3.23 -10.94 -11.22
N GLU A 89 2.60 -11.72 -12.12
CA GLU A 89 3.23 -12.90 -12.73
C GLU A 89 4.57 -12.55 -13.39
N HIS A 90 4.61 -11.48 -14.18
CA HIS A 90 5.83 -11.03 -14.86
C HIS A 90 6.94 -10.63 -13.88
N VAL A 91 6.61 -9.95 -12.78
CA VAL A 91 7.56 -9.57 -11.73
C VAL A 91 8.08 -10.82 -11.02
N PHE A 92 7.23 -11.78 -10.68
CA PHE A 92 7.67 -13.06 -10.11
C PHE A 92 8.64 -13.80 -11.05
N ALA A 93 8.41 -13.75 -12.36
CA ALA A 93 9.24 -14.42 -13.35
C ALA A 93 10.58 -13.69 -13.64
N THR A 94 10.60 -12.36 -13.62
CA THR A 94 11.73 -11.58 -14.19
C THR A 94 12.37 -10.59 -13.23
N GLN A 95 11.71 -10.26 -12.12
CA GLN A 95 12.07 -9.15 -11.23
C GLN A 95 12.19 -7.81 -11.97
N SER A 96 11.47 -7.67 -13.08
CA SER A 96 11.43 -6.48 -13.91
C SER A 96 9.98 -6.14 -14.25
N LEU A 97 9.73 -4.88 -14.59
CA LEU A 97 8.43 -4.44 -15.06
C LEU A 97 8.61 -3.27 -16.04
N TRP A 98 7.99 -3.38 -17.21
CA TRP A 98 7.94 -2.26 -18.13
C TRP A 98 6.93 -1.24 -17.63
N GLN A 99 7.34 0.02 -17.51
CA GLN A 99 6.50 1.11 -17.04
C GLN A 99 6.73 2.36 -17.88
N THR A 100 5.66 3.11 -18.11
CA THR A 100 5.79 4.47 -18.64
C THR A 100 6.30 5.37 -17.52
N LYS A 101 7.41 6.08 -17.76
CA LYS A 101 7.99 6.97 -16.74
C LYS A 101 6.97 8.07 -16.38
N PRO A 102 6.50 8.14 -15.13
CA PRO A 102 5.58 9.18 -14.72
C PRO A 102 6.30 10.54 -14.67
N LYS A 103 5.52 11.61 -14.77
CA LYS A 103 6.02 12.96 -14.46
C LYS A 103 6.15 13.12 -12.95
N ASN A 104 6.89 14.12 -12.48
CA ASN A 104 7.00 14.38 -11.04
C ASN A 104 6.00 15.46 -10.62
N LEU A 105 5.25 15.21 -9.55
CA LEU A 105 4.35 16.19 -8.94
C LEU A 105 4.75 16.38 -7.47
N LYS A 106 5.33 17.54 -7.15
CA LYS A 106 5.67 17.89 -5.77
C LYS A 106 4.51 18.62 -5.10
N ILE A 107 4.04 18.08 -3.99
CA ILE A 107 3.04 18.71 -3.12
C ILE A 107 3.78 19.17 -1.86
N GLU A 108 3.88 20.48 -1.69
CA GLU A 108 4.58 21.09 -0.56
C GLU A 108 3.59 21.60 0.48
N VAL A 109 3.62 21.02 1.68
CA VAL A 109 2.73 21.35 2.79
C VAL A 109 3.54 21.97 3.93
N ASN A 110 3.27 23.25 4.20
CA ASN A 110 3.95 24.05 5.21
C ASN A 110 2.95 24.64 6.21
N GLY A 111 3.44 24.98 7.40
CA GLY A 111 2.65 25.46 8.53
C GLY A 111 2.50 24.41 9.65
N LYS A 112 1.86 24.84 10.73
CA LYS A 112 1.50 23.97 11.86
C LYS A 112 0.03 23.58 11.74
N LEU A 113 -0.25 22.29 11.92
CA LEU A 113 -1.62 21.80 11.96
C LEU A 113 -2.34 22.35 13.20
N PRO A 114 -3.56 22.90 13.05
CA PRO A 114 -4.40 23.24 14.19
C PRO A 114 -4.74 22.01 15.03
N THR A 115 -5.11 22.22 16.30
CA THR A 115 -5.59 21.14 17.17
C THR A 115 -6.79 20.43 16.54
N GLY A 116 -6.74 19.10 16.47
CA GLY A 116 -7.80 18.29 15.88
C GLY A 116 -7.70 18.11 14.36
N VAL A 117 -6.66 18.67 13.72
CA VAL A 117 -6.35 18.44 12.31
C VAL A 117 -5.18 17.47 12.19
N TYR A 118 -5.35 16.44 11.37
CA TYR A 118 -4.42 15.33 11.22
C TYR A 118 -4.04 15.10 9.76
N ALA A 119 -3.14 14.15 9.52
CA ALA A 119 -2.66 13.80 8.20
C ALA A 119 -3.78 13.36 7.23
N LYS A 120 -4.82 12.69 7.76
CA LYS A 120 -6.02 12.33 6.98
C LYS A 120 -6.73 13.57 6.43
N ASP A 121 -6.83 14.64 7.20
CA ASP A 121 -7.48 15.87 6.79
C ASP A 121 -6.69 16.58 5.68
N ILE A 122 -5.35 16.51 5.72
CA ILE A 122 -4.50 17.06 4.65
C ILE A 122 -4.84 16.39 3.32
N ILE A 123 -4.79 15.06 3.26
CA ILE A 123 -4.96 14.35 1.99
C ILE A 123 -6.41 14.43 1.49
N LEU A 124 -7.40 14.36 2.38
CA LEU A 124 -8.80 14.59 2.02
C LEU A 124 -9.05 16.01 1.50
N HIS A 125 -8.40 17.01 2.10
CA HIS A 125 -8.49 18.39 1.61
C HIS A 125 -7.90 18.52 0.21
N LEU A 126 -6.73 17.93 -0.06
CA LEU A 126 -6.10 17.94 -1.39
C LEU A 126 -7.00 17.28 -2.45
N ILE A 127 -7.54 16.08 -2.16
CA ILE A 127 -8.46 15.37 -3.07
C ILE A 127 -9.71 16.22 -3.33
N ASN A 128 -10.29 16.83 -2.30
CA ASN A 128 -11.46 17.71 -2.45
C ASN A 128 -11.17 18.97 -3.27
N GLN A 129 -9.96 19.54 -3.18
CA GLN A 129 -9.59 20.76 -3.93
C GLN A 129 -9.24 20.49 -5.39
N HIS A 130 -8.61 19.34 -5.68
CA HIS A 130 -8.05 19.08 -7.00
C HIS A 130 -8.79 17.99 -7.80
N GLY A 131 -9.66 17.22 -7.15
CA GLY A 131 -10.38 16.11 -7.74
C GLY A 131 -9.55 14.82 -7.82
N VAL A 132 -10.22 13.73 -8.20
CA VAL A 132 -9.67 12.36 -8.23
C VAL A 132 -8.63 12.14 -9.33
N ASP A 133 -8.66 12.94 -10.40
CA ASP A 133 -7.73 12.81 -11.52
C ASP A 133 -6.43 13.61 -11.34
N PHE A 134 -6.26 14.27 -10.19
CA PHE A 134 -5.15 15.20 -9.94
C PHE A 134 -3.77 14.54 -10.07
N GLY A 135 -3.64 13.30 -9.62
CA GLY A 135 -2.38 12.55 -9.64
C GLY A 135 -2.10 11.79 -10.94
N THR A 136 -3.03 11.78 -11.90
CA THR A 136 -2.97 10.90 -13.07
C THR A 136 -1.72 11.14 -13.91
N GLY A 137 -0.89 10.10 -14.07
CA GLY A 137 0.36 10.15 -14.83
C GLY A 137 1.55 10.75 -14.09
N TYR A 138 1.43 11.01 -12.78
CA TYR A 138 2.48 11.55 -11.95
C TYR A 138 2.92 10.57 -10.85
N ALA A 139 4.20 10.67 -10.47
CA ALA A 139 4.70 10.23 -9.19
C ALA A 139 4.58 11.41 -8.21
N LEU A 140 3.83 11.21 -7.13
CA LEU A 140 3.58 12.24 -6.13
C LEU A 140 4.69 12.24 -5.09
N GLU A 141 5.23 13.42 -4.81
CA GLU A 141 6.20 13.67 -3.73
C GLU A 141 5.61 14.66 -2.73
N PHE A 142 5.36 14.19 -1.51
CA PHE A 142 4.92 15.04 -0.40
C PHE A 142 6.12 15.60 0.34
N SER A 143 6.20 16.93 0.46
CA SER A 143 7.32 17.65 1.05
C SER A 143 6.83 18.81 1.92
N GLY A 144 7.76 19.55 2.55
CA GLY A 144 7.45 20.69 3.40
C GLY A 144 7.55 20.39 4.90
N GLU A 145 7.51 21.44 5.72
CA GLU A 145 7.75 21.33 7.17
C GLU A 145 6.69 20.51 7.88
N THR A 146 5.43 20.60 7.42
CA THR A 146 4.31 19.85 8.00
C THR A 146 4.55 18.36 7.81
N ILE A 147 4.83 17.91 6.57
CA ILE A 147 5.12 16.50 6.26
C ILE A 147 6.30 15.97 7.08
N ARG A 148 7.36 16.76 7.22
CA ARG A 148 8.53 16.40 8.05
C ARG A 148 8.17 16.23 9.53
N SER A 149 7.22 17.01 10.05
CA SER A 149 6.78 16.91 11.45
C SER A 149 5.83 15.74 11.75
N LEU A 150 5.27 15.09 10.72
CA LEU A 150 4.37 13.95 10.87
C LEU A 150 5.14 12.70 11.34
N SER A 151 4.46 11.84 12.11
CA SER A 151 4.90 10.47 12.39
C SER A 151 4.91 9.62 11.12
N MET A 152 5.49 8.42 11.19
CA MET A 152 5.53 7.52 10.03
C MET A 152 4.13 7.04 9.62
N GLU A 153 3.28 6.71 10.59
CA GLU A 153 1.89 6.27 10.36
C GLU A 153 1.06 7.39 9.71
N ALA A 154 1.31 8.63 10.13
CA ALA A 154 0.70 9.81 9.54
C ALA A 154 1.16 10.05 8.09
N ARG A 155 2.44 9.81 7.76
CA ARG A 155 2.93 9.85 6.38
C ARG A 155 2.35 8.71 5.54
N MET A 156 2.27 7.50 6.10
CA MET A 156 1.61 6.35 5.47
C MET A 156 0.16 6.64 5.12
N THR A 157 -0.57 7.32 6.02
CA THR A 157 -1.96 7.75 5.77
C THR A 157 -2.09 8.64 4.52
N ILE A 158 -1.14 9.56 4.32
CA ILE A 158 -1.13 10.44 3.14
C ILE A 158 -0.80 9.64 1.88
N CYS A 159 0.27 8.86 1.91
CA CYS A 159 0.71 8.07 0.75
C CYS A 159 -0.30 6.97 0.36
N ASN A 160 -1.02 6.40 1.33
CA ASN A 160 -2.08 5.42 1.10
C ASN A 160 -3.17 5.95 0.16
N MET A 161 -3.55 7.21 0.34
CA MET A 161 -4.59 7.86 -0.45
C MET A 161 -4.05 8.61 -1.67
N ALA A 162 -2.79 8.41 -2.06
CA ALA A 162 -2.24 9.02 -3.28
C ALA A 162 -2.84 8.45 -4.57
N ILE A 163 -3.55 7.31 -4.47
CA ILE A 163 -4.24 6.64 -5.58
C ILE A 163 -5.69 7.13 -5.79
N GLU A 164 -6.24 7.85 -4.82
CA GLU A 164 -7.63 8.36 -4.81
C GLU A 164 -7.75 9.72 -5.50
#